data_AF-A0DVJ4-F1
#
_entry.id   AF-A0DVJ4-F1
#
_cell.length_a   1.000
_cell.length_b   1.000
_cell.length_c   1.000
_cell.angle_alpha   90.00
_cell.angle_beta   90.00
_cell.angle_gamma   90.00
#
_symmetry.space_group_name_H-M   'P 1'
#
loop_
_entity.id
_entity.type
_entity.pdbx_description
1 polymer ?
#
loop_
_entity_poly.entity_id
_entity_poly.type
_entity_poly.pdbx_seq_one_letter_code
_entity_poly.pdbx_strand_id
1 'polypeptide(L)'
;MNKASKFKSYALRVGQQNEPIFNDQFWDGLDIAINAVDNVHARKYIDNQCCYYGKPLFESGTLGTKCNSQLILPNKTQSYSESQDPPEESIPLCTLKNFPYQIEHTIQWARDYFAGFFEDGSQDCIKYLENPENYLKRILNELKTQPGVLRPKLESVKKFTEVAKKPSLHSIVTLTKNMFQDIFCNQIKQLLYCFPPDHRTSEGQLFWTNPKRPPTPIEFDQNDPLHQLFIHSAVNIFSQIFGLPKQDKFDEIAKILPTVQVQQYVPKQMQIKENEKDQKEEKSEDDETQIQALTQELEKLTLENKEVTKQLQECAFEKDDPTNWHIEFLSAVSNLRARNYKIPEVQPFQVKLIAGKIIPALATTTAMIVGAVGLEIFKYILKKDVTKMRNAFINLALPLFLFSEPLPPGEHLDQEYNVLLLGPTKAIPEKWTAWDRITINQQMTLGQFLDFFKEKYQVTVSSITFDKYIIYNNFPQPPQENFEKDLSVLFVQNAFQQLPAHRIYLDFGVSGELTINGVEVSADFAPVKYQYKK
;
A
#
# COMPACT_ATOMS: atom_id res chain seq x y z
N MET A 1 -23.38 -28.24 -10.74
CA MET A 1 -23.44 -29.43 -9.85
C MET A 1 -24.83 -29.63 -9.26
N ASN A 2 -25.49 -28.60 -8.72
CA ASN A 2 -26.89 -28.68 -8.28
C ASN A 2 -27.76 -27.70 -9.09
N LYS A 3 -28.81 -28.20 -9.78
CA LYS A 3 -29.70 -27.38 -10.62
C LYS A 3 -30.70 -26.54 -9.80
N ALA A 4 -30.92 -26.87 -8.53
CA ALA A 4 -31.84 -26.14 -7.65
C ALA A 4 -31.21 -24.86 -7.06
N SER A 5 -29.88 -24.73 -7.10
CA SER A 5 -29.17 -23.58 -6.55
C SER A 5 -29.45 -22.32 -7.37
N LYS A 6 -29.79 -21.22 -6.69
CA LYS A 6 -30.01 -19.90 -7.29
C LYS A 6 -28.81 -19.02 -6.94
N PHE A 7 -28.14 -18.49 -7.96
CA PHE A 7 -26.97 -17.63 -7.78
C PHE A 7 -27.21 -16.26 -8.41
N LYS A 8 -26.75 -15.22 -7.73
CA LYS A 8 -26.57 -13.88 -8.29
C LYS A 8 -25.09 -13.54 -8.20
N SER A 9 -24.43 -13.42 -9.34
CA SER A 9 -22.99 -13.15 -9.44
C SER A 9 -22.71 -11.69 -9.71
N TYR A 10 -21.63 -11.18 -9.12
CA TYR A 10 -21.13 -9.82 -9.35
C TYR A 10 -19.65 -9.89 -9.73
N ALA A 11 -19.23 -9.06 -10.67
CA ALA A 11 -17.82 -8.87 -11.04
C ALA A 11 -17.31 -7.53 -10.49
N LEU A 12 -17.55 -7.30 -9.20
CA LEU A 12 -17.26 -6.03 -8.52
C LEU A 12 -16.46 -6.29 -7.26
N ARG A 13 -15.45 -5.45 -7.02
CA ARG A 13 -14.69 -5.47 -5.77
C ARG A 13 -15.58 -5.03 -4.61
N VAL A 14 -15.68 -5.82 -3.55
CA VAL A 14 -16.34 -5.40 -2.32
C VAL A 14 -15.48 -4.32 -1.64
N GLY A 15 -16.06 -3.16 -1.37
CA GLY A 15 -15.36 -1.98 -0.85
C GLY A 15 -16.19 -0.71 -1.05
N GLN A 16 -15.73 0.40 -0.45
CA GLN A 16 -16.44 1.69 -0.42
C GLN A 16 -16.92 2.15 -1.81
N GLN A 17 -16.10 1.96 -2.85
CA GLN A 17 -16.40 2.38 -4.22
C GLN A 17 -17.63 1.72 -4.84
N ASN A 18 -18.08 0.57 -4.32
CA ASN A 18 -19.21 -0.20 -4.86
C ASN A 18 -20.40 -0.30 -3.88
N GLU A 19 -20.40 0.51 -2.82
CA GLU A 19 -21.54 0.63 -1.90
C GLU A 19 -22.86 1.07 -2.54
N PRO A 20 -22.89 1.82 -3.66
CA PRO A 20 -24.16 2.05 -4.36
C PRO A 20 -24.87 0.76 -4.79
N ILE A 21 -24.12 -0.32 -4.97
CA ILE A 21 -24.62 -1.65 -5.34
C ILE A 21 -24.77 -2.54 -4.10
N PHE A 22 -23.78 -2.52 -3.21
CA PHE A 22 -23.80 -3.21 -1.92
C PHE A 22 -24.29 -2.27 -0.82
N ASN A 23 -25.52 -1.77 -1.00
CA ASN A 23 -26.15 -0.76 -0.16
C ASN A 23 -26.87 -1.38 1.05
N ASP A 24 -27.58 -0.54 1.83
CA ASP A 24 -28.34 -0.97 3.02
C ASP A 24 -29.29 -2.13 2.69
N GLN A 25 -30.05 -2.04 1.59
CA GLN A 25 -30.98 -3.09 1.18
C GLN A 25 -30.27 -4.41 0.87
N PHE A 26 -29.09 -4.37 0.25
CA PHE A 26 -28.30 -5.56 -0.03
C PHE A 26 -27.89 -6.24 1.28
N TRP A 27 -27.28 -5.49 2.21
CA TRP A 27 -26.79 -6.05 3.47
C TRP A 27 -27.92 -6.52 4.37
N ASP A 28 -28.96 -5.72 4.54
CA ASP A 28 -30.12 -6.08 5.35
C ASP A 28 -30.82 -7.35 4.85
N GLY A 29 -30.78 -7.60 3.54
CA GLY A 29 -31.31 -8.80 2.91
C GLY A 29 -30.48 -10.09 3.10
N LEU A 30 -29.29 -10.02 3.71
CA LEU A 30 -28.45 -11.19 3.96
C LEU A 30 -28.78 -11.88 5.29
N ASP A 31 -28.73 -13.21 5.30
CA ASP A 31 -28.78 -14.02 6.52
C ASP A 31 -27.38 -14.18 7.15
N ILE A 32 -26.37 -14.43 6.33
CA ILE A 32 -24.97 -14.65 6.72
C ILE A 32 -24.03 -14.11 5.64
N ALA A 33 -22.81 -13.75 6.04
CA ALA A 33 -21.69 -13.47 5.15
C ALA A 33 -20.62 -14.56 5.29
N ILE A 34 -19.99 -14.94 4.18
CA ILE A 34 -18.89 -15.92 4.17
C ILE A 34 -17.75 -15.30 3.37
N ASN A 35 -16.60 -15.12 4.02
CA ASN A 35 -15.43 -14.57 3.37
C ASN A 35 -14.64 -15.65 2.62
N ALA A 36 -14.19 -15.26 1.42
CA ALA A 36 -13.28 -16.01 0.58
C ALA A 36 -12.30 -15.02 -0.10
N VAL A 37 -11.68 -14.17 0.72
CA VAL A 37 -10.82 -13.06 0.29
C VAL A 37 -9.35 -13.35 0.62
N ASP A 38 -8.44 -12.71 -0.09
CA ASP A 38 -7.00 -12.95 0.01
C ASP A 38 -6.22 -11.85 0.75
N ASN A 39 -6.88 -10.74 1.13
CA ASN A 39 -6.23 -9.58 1.74
C ASN A 39 -6.96 -9.10 3.00
N VAL A 40 -6.18 -8.62 3.99
CA VAL A 40 -6.68 -8.16 5.29
C VAL A 40 -7.59 -6.93 5.16
N HIS A 41 -7.36 -6.06 4.18
CA HIS A 41 -8.19 -4.87 3.97
C HIS A 41 -9.64 -5.24 3.61
N ALA A 42 -9.84 -6.20 2.70
CA ALA A 42 -11.17 -6.70 2.37
C ALA A 42 -11.84 -7.40 3.56
N ARG A 43 -11.07 -8.19 4.34
CA ARG A 43 -11.58 -8.82 5.58
C ARG A 43 -12.12 -7.78 6.54
N LYS A 44 -11.31 -6.76 6.90
CA LYS A 44 -11.70 -5.67 7.80
C LYS A 44 -12.89 -4.86 7.29
N TYR A 45 -12.94 -4.59 5.97
CA TYR A 45 -14.09 -3.90 5.39
C TYR A 45 -15.37 -4.71 5.57
N ILE A 46 -15.36 -6.00 5.21
CA ILE A 46 -16.55 -6.86 5.31
C ILE A 46 -16.95 -7.09 6.76
N ASP A 47 -15.98 -7.27 7.67
CA ASP A 47 -16.19 -7.36 9.11
C ASP A 47 -16.90 -6.11 9.65
N ASN A 48 -16.41 -4.91 9.32
CA ASN A 48 -17.05 -3.65 9.71
C ASN A 48 -18.49 -3.53 9.19
N GLN A 49 -18.75 -3.95 7.94
CA GLN A 49 -20.12 -3.99 7.40
C GLN A 49 -20.98 -5.00 8.16
N CYS A 50 -20.46 -6.19 8.48
CA CYS A 50 -21.18 -7.20 9.25
C CYS A 50 -21.49 -6.71 10.68
N CYS A 51 -20.55 -6.05 11.36
CA CYS A 51 -20.81 -5.38 12.64
C CYS A 51 -21.91 -4.33 12.51
N TYR A 52 -21.84 -3.47 11.48
CA TYR A 52 -22.78 -2.39 11.26
C TYR A 52 -24.23 -2.86 10.99
N TYR A 53 -24.38 -3.92 10.19
CA TYR A 53 -25.68 -4.50 9.84
C TYR A 53 -26.10 -5.66 10.74
N GLY A 54 -25.31 -5.99 11.77
CA GLY A 54 -25.59 -7.09 12.69
C GLY A 54 -25.65 -8.46 11.98
N LYS A 55 -24.74 -8.71 11.03
CA LYS A 55 -24.70 -9.94 10.23
C LYS A 55 -23.64 -10.92 10.77
N PRO A 56 -23.97 -12.22 10.89
CA PRO A 56 -22.97 -13.26 11.13
C PRO A 56 -21.98 -13.33 9.98
N LEU A 57 -20.69 -13.47 10.33
CA LEU A 57 -19.59 -13.62 9.39
C LEU A 57 -18.81 -14.90 9.67
N PHE A 58 -18.56 -15.67 8.60
CA PHE A 58 -17.70 -16.84 8.60
C PHE A 58 -16.42 -16.51 7.85
N GLU A 59 -15.32 -16.36 8.58
CA GLU A 59 -14.01 -15.98 8.06
C GLU A 59 -13.09 -17.19 7.92
N SER A 60 -12.25 -17.19 6.89
CA SER A 60 -11.19 -18.19 6.74
C SER A 60 -10.00 -17.71 5.92
N GLY A 61 -8.83 -18.28 6.22
CA GLY A 61 -7.58 -17.98 5.55
C GLY A 61 -6.73 -19.22 5.32
N THR A 62 -5.84 -19.16 4.32
CA THR A 62 -4.88 -20.22 4.00
C THR A 62 -3.51 -19.63 3.70
N LEU A 63 -2.45 -20.31 4.15
CA LEU A 63 -1.06 -20.01 3.82
C LEU A 63 -0.27 -21.33 3.72
N GLY A 64 -0.05 -21.80 2.49
CA GLY A 64 0.58 -23.09 2.21
C GLY A 64 -0.22 -24.25 2.82
N THR A 65 0.37 -24.93 3.81
CA THR A 65 -0.27 -26.01 4.58
C THR A 65 -1.02 -25.53 5.81
N LYS A 66 -0.92 -24.24 6.15
CA LYS A 66 -1.59 -23.62 7.30
C LYS A 66 -2.94 -23.06 6.88
N CYS A 67 -3.94 -23.14 7.76
CA CYS A 67 -5.22 -22.46 7.59
C CYS A 67 -5.88 -22.18 8.92
N ASN A 68 -6.79 -21.21 8.91
CA ASN A 68 -7.60 -20.85 10.07
C ASN A 68 -9.02 -20.49 9.67
N SER A 69 -9.95 -20.66 10.60
CA SER A 69 -11.33 -20.20 10.47
C SER A 69 -11.76 -19.50 11.74
N GLN A 70 -12.50 -18.41 11.58
CA GLN A 70 -13.05 -17.64 12.67
C GLN A 70 -14.55 -17.44 12.46
N LEU A 71 -15.33 -17.71 13.49
CA LEU A 71 -16.75 -17.46 13.53
C LEU A 71 -17.02 -16.14 14.25
N ILE A 72 -17.77 -15.25 13.59
CA ILE A 72 -18.12 -13.93 14.11
C ILE A 72 -19.65 -13.83 14.17
N LEU A 73 -20.20 -13.83 15.39
CA LEU A 73 -21.64 -13.79 15.63
C LEU A 73 -22.05 -12.47 16.32
N PRO A 74 -23.11 -11.81 15.82
CA PRO A 74 -23.59 -10.55 16.39
C PRO A 74 -23.86 -10.65 17.89
N ASN A 75 -23.30 -9.72 18.65
CA ASN A 75 -23.45 -9.59 20.11
C ASN A 75 -23.00 -10.82 20.92
N LYS A 76 -22.27 -11.77 20.31
CA LYS A 76 -21.89 -13.04 20.96
C LYS A 76 -20.40 -13.32 20.91
N THR A 77 -19.72 -12.84 19.89
CA THR A 77 -18.28 -13.04 19.73
C THR A 77 -17.58 -11.75 19.35
N GLN A 78 -16.27 -11.73 19.51
CA GLN A 78 -15.43 -10.70 18.90
C GLN A 78 -15.59 -10.65 17.39
N SER A 79 -15.45 -9.45 16.82
CA SER A 79 -15.25 -9.21 15.41
C SER A 79 -13.85 -9.65 14.96
N TYR A 80 -13.62 -9.69 13.66
CA TYR A 80 -12.28 -9.92 13.12
C TYR A 80 -11.32 -8.78 13.54
N SER A 81 -11.81 -7.54 13.52
CA SER A 81 -11.01 -6.33 13.71
C SER A 81 -10.61 -6.05 15.16
N GLU A 82 -11.20 -6.75 16.14
CA GLU A 82 -10.80 -6.70 17.56
C GLU A 82 -9.47 -7.43 17.83
N SER A 83 -9.02 -8.27 16.90
CA SER A 83 -7.73 -8.95 16.96
C SER A 83 -6.70 -8.26 16.06
N GLN A 84 -5.45 -8.16 16.53
CA GLN A 84 -4.34 -7.65 15.74
C GLN A 84 -3.48 -8.80 15.24
N ASP A 85 -3.55 -9.02 13.92
CA ASP A 85 -2.55 -9.82 13.23
C ASP A 85 -1.18 -9.09 13.28
N PRO A 86 -0.05 -9.83 13.37
CA PRO A 86 1.27 -9.23 13.26
C PRO A 86 1.38 -8.37 11.99
N PRO A 87 1.93 -7.15 12.07
CA PRO A 87 2.13 -6.33 10.89
C PRO A 87 3.09 -7.02 9.92
N GLU A 88 2.94 -6.75 8.62
CA GLU A 88 3.96 -7.15 7.64
C GLU A 88 5.30 -6.51 8.03
N GLU A 89 6.36 -7.33 8.12
CA GLU A 89 7.70 -6.81 8.34
C GLU A 89 8.14 -5.99 7.13
N SER A 90 8.31 -4.68 7.31
CA SER A 90 8.88 -3.80 6.29
C SER A 90 10.39 -3.74 6.40
N ILE A 91 11.10 -3.91 5.28
CA ILE A 91 12.55 -3.78 5.25
C ILE A 91 12.92 -2.29 5.36
N PRO A 92 13.84 -1.91 6.26
CA PRO A 92 14.37 -0.56 6.35
C PRO A 92 14.80 0.05 5.01
N LEU A 93 14.37 1.29 4.73
CA LEU A 93 14.71 1.97 3.47
C LEU A 93 16.23 2.11 3.27
N CYS A 94 16.98 2.36 4.34
CA CYS A 94 18.44 2.44 4.32
C CYS A 94 19.09 1.10 3.92
N THR A 95 18.52 -0.02 4.41
CA THR A 95 18.94 -1.39 4.04
C THR A 95 18.64 -1.68 2.58
N LEU A 96 17.47 -1.30 2.07
CA LEU A 96 17.14 -1.47 0.65
C LEU A 96 18.04 -0.63 -0.26
N LYS A 97 18.21 0.66 0.06
CA LYS A 97 18.96 1.62 -0.76
C LYS A 97 20.46 1.38 -0.81
N ASN A 98 21.10 1.10 0.33
CA ASN A 98 22.57 1.15 0.43
C ASN A 98 23.21 -0.08 1.08
N PHE A 99 22.49 -0.80 1.95
CA PHE A 99 23.13 -1.85 2.79
C PHE A 99 22.36 -3.18 2.79
N PRO A 100 22.09 -3.80 1.62
CA PRO A 100 21.45 -5.11 1.57
C PRO A 100 22.40 -6.18 2.12
N TYR A 101 21.82 -7.19 2.76
CA TYR A 101 22.57 -8.33 3.33
C TYR A 101 21.86 -9.68 3.15
N GLN A 102 20.62 -9.67 2.64
CA GLN A 102 19.84 -10.84 2.25
C GLN A 102 19.29 -10.65 0.84
N ILE A 103 18.92 -11.75 0.18
CA ILE A 103 18.42 -11.72 -1.20
C ILE A 103 17.05 -11.02 -1.28
N GLU A 104 16.24 -11.13 -0.25
CA GLU A 104 14.95 -10.44 -0.12
C GLU A 104 15.12 -8.93 -0.26
N HIS A 105 16.22 -8.36 0.25
CA HIS A 105 16.51 -6.93 0.16
C HIS A 105 16.86 -6.51 -1.26
N THR A 106 17.63 -7.34 -1.98
CA THR A 106 18.00 -7.03 -3.37
C THR A 106 16.83 -7.26 -4.33
N ILE A 107 15.95 -8.23 -4.04
CA ILE A 107 14.70 -8.46 -4.79
C ILE A 107 13.72 -7.32 -4.57
N GLN A 108 13.49 -6.88 -3.32
CA GLN A 108 12.63 -5.74 -3.04
C GLN A 108 13.17 -4.47 -3.70
N TRP A 109 14.48 -4.22 -3.60
CA TRP A 109 15.11 -3.10 -4.31
C TRP A 109 14.94 -3.21 -5.84
N ALA A 110 15.07 -4.40 -6.42
CA ALA A 110 14.85 -4.61 -7.85
C ALA A 110 13.39 -4.33 -8.26
N ARG A 111 12.41 -4.70 -7.42
CA ARG A 111 10.99 -4.40 -7.64
C ARG A 111 10.69 -2.92 -7.56
N ASP A 112 11.27 -2.22 -6.58
CA ASP A 112 11.14 -0.77 -6.41
C ASP A 112 11.82 -0.03 -7.57
N TYR A 113 12.99 -0.51 -8.02
CA TYR A 113 13.68 0.03 -9.19
C TYR A 113 12.86 -0.17 -10.47
N PHE A 114 12.26 -1.35 -10.66
CA PHE A 114 11.35 -1.61 -11.79
C PHE A 114 10.16 -0.64 -11.77
N ALA A 115 9.52 -0.46 -10.61
CA ALA A 115 8.39 0.46 -10.45
C ALA A 115 8.79 1.91 -10.76
N GLY A 116 9.82 2.43 -10.10
CA GLY A 116 10.22 3.83 -10.25
C GLY A 116 10.83 4.16 -11.61
N PHE A 117 11.45 3.19 -12.29
CA PHE A 117 12.12 3.44 -13.56
C PHE A 117 11.25 3.08 -14.78
N PHE A 118 10.61 1.90 -14.80
CA PHE A 118 9.78 1.50 -15.94
C PHE A 118 8.32 1.90 -15.79
N GLU A 119 7.66 1.60 -14.67
CA GLU A 119 6.22 1.90 -14.49
C GLU A 119 6.02 3.43 -14.45
N ASP A 120 6.66 4.10 -13.49
CA ASP A 120 6.60 5.54 -13.35
C ASP A 120 7.23 6.26 -14.55
N GLY A 121 8.41 5.83 -15.01
CA GLY A 121 9.12 6.48 -16.11
C GLY A 121 8.35 6.45 -17.43
N SER A 122 7.67 5.34 -17.75
CA SER A 122 6.81 5.25 -18.95
C SER A 122 5.59 6.17 -18.83
N GLN A 123 4.90 6.15 -17.69
CA GLN A 123 3.73 7.02 -17.44
C GLN A 123 4.10 8.50 -17.46
N ASP A 124 5.21 8.86 -16.83
CA ASP A 124 5.71 10.24 -16.78
C ASP A 124 6.11 10.73 -18.15
N CYS A 125 6.80 9.90 -18.95
CA CYS A 125 7.13 10.24 -20.32
C CYS A 125 5.88 10.50 -21.15
N ILE A 126 4.86 9.65 -21.06
CA ILE A 126 3.58 9.83 -21.76
C ILE A 126 2.92 11.15 -21.34
N LYS A 127 2.75 11.38 -20.03
CA LYS A 127 2.13 12.60 -19.49
C LYS A 127 2.90 13.87 -19.86
N TYR A 128 4.23 13.81 -19.82
CA TYR A 128 5.10 14.90 -20.23
C TYR A 128 4.94 15.18 -21.73
N LEU A 129 4.91 14.15 -22.58
CA LEU A 129 4.74 14.33 -24.02
C LEU A 129 3.35 14.83 -24.44
N GLU A 130 2.32 14.54 -23.66
CA GLU A 130 0.97 15.10 -23.87
C GLU A 130 0.92 16.61 -23.58
N ASN A 131 1.52 17.05 -22.47
CA ASN A 131 1.57 18.46 -22.09
C ASN A 131 2.84 18.79 -21.27
N PRO A 132 3.96 19.13 -21.93
CA PRO A 132 5.24 19.36 -21.27
C PRO A 132 5.19 20.48 -20.22
N GLU A 133 4.56 21.61 -20.56
CA GLU A 133 4.49 22.77 -19.68
C GLU A 133 3.70 22.47 -18.39
N ASN A 134 2.54 21.84 -18.52
CA ASN A 134 1.69 21.52 -17.37
C ASN A 134 2.34 20.45 -16.49
N TYR A 135 2.92 19.42 -17.11
CA TYR A 135 3.63 18.37 -16.39
C TYR A 135 4.80 18.94 -15.58
N LEU A 136 5.68 19.74 -16.20
CA LEU A 136 6.83 20.34 -15.52
C LEU A 136 6.37 21.27 -14.39
N LYS A 137 5.40 22.15 -14.62
CA LYS A 137 4.85 23.05 -13.58
C LYS A 137 4.32 22.25 -12.39
N ARG A 138 3.57 21.17 -12.63
CA ARG A 138 3.01 20.32 -11.58
C ARG A 138 4.11 19.66 -10.75
N ILE A 139 5.04 18.94 -11.40
CA ILE A 139 6.08 18.17 -10.70
C ILE A 139 7.06 19.08 -9.96
N LEU A 140 7.45 20.23 -10.54
CA LEU A 140 8.30 21.22 -9.86
C LEU A 140 7.64 21.79 -8.62
N ASN A 141 6.30 21.95 -8.61
CA ASN A 141 5.57 22.42 -7.44
C ASN A 141 5.40 21.31 -6.39
N GLU A 142 5.02 20.10 -6.81
CA GLU A 142 4.81 18.95 -5.93
C GLU A 142 6.10 18.52 -5.20
N LEU A 143 7.24 18.55 -5.88
CA LEU A 143 8.52 18.07 -5.35
C LEU A 143 9.51 19.19 -5.01
N LYS A 144 9.04 20.44 -4.89
CA LYS A 144 9.89 21.62 -4.63
C LYS A 144 10.78 21.46 -3.39
N THR A 145 10.27 20.81 -2.36
CA THR A 145 10.97 20.59 -1.09
C THR A 145 11.76 19.28 -1.06
N GLN A 146 11.79 18.51 -2.15
CA GLN A 146 12.42 17.19 -2.23
C GLN A 146 13.37 17.10 -3.44
N PRO A 147 14.46 17.91 -3.47
CA PRO A 147 15.38 17.96 -4.62
C PRO A 147 16.00 16.59 -4.96
N GLY A 148 16.30 15.76 -3.95
CA GLY A 148 16.83 14.40 -4.12
C GLY A 148 15.85 13.41 -4.79
N VAL A 149 14.55 13.74 -4.85
CA VAL A 149 13.54 12.96 -5.58
C VAL A 149 13.23 13.60 -6.94
N LEU A 150 13.15 14.94 -6.97
CA LEU A 150 12.86 15.71 -8.17
C LEU A 150 13.92 15.50 -9.26
N ARG A 151 15.21 15.53 -8.91
CA ARG A 151 16.29 15.34 -9.89
C ARG A 151 16.21 13.97 -10.61
N PRO A 152 16.19 12.82 -9.91
CA PRO A 152 16.03 11.51 -10.57
C PRO A 152 14.77 11.41 -11.44
N LYS A 153 13.66 12.02 -11.02
CA LYS A 153 12.41 12.07 -11.79
C LYS A 153 12.60 12.80 -13.13
N LEU A 154 13.22 13.99 -13.12
CA LEU A 154 13.52 14.76 -14.34
C LEU A 154 14.54 14.04 -15.24
N GLU A 155 15.57 13.44 -14.65
CA GLU A 155 16.55 12.63 -15.40
C GLU A 155 15.88 11.43 -16.10
N SER A 156 14.94 10.76 -15.43
CA SER A 156 14.16 9.66 -16.00
C SER A 156 13.31 10.12 -17.18
N VAL A 157 12.53 11.19 -17.00
CA VAL A 157 11.71 11.79 -18.07
C VAL A 157 12.57 12.17 -19.28
N LYS A 158 13.73 12.80 -19.04
CA LYS A 158 14.67 13.14 -20.11
C LYS A 158 15.15 11.89 -20.86
N LYS A 159 15.65 10.88 -20.16
CA LYS A 159 16.15 9.63 -20.76
C LYS A 159 15.08 8.95 -21.63
N PHE A 160 13.85 8.82 -21.11
CA PHE A 160 12.75 8.23 -21.87
C PHE A 160 12.38 9.06 -23.09
N THR A 161 12.34 10.39 -22.95
CA THR A 161 11.95 11.27 -24.04
C THR A 161 13.01 11.35 -25.15
N GLU A 162 14.30 11.30 -24.81
CA GLU A 162 15.37 11.21 -25.81
C GLU A 162 15.26 9.96 -26.67
N VAL A 163 14.91 8.81 -26.06
CA VAL A 163 14.62 7.58 -26.80
C VAL A 163 13.34 7.73 -27.61
N ALA A 164 12.28 8.30 -27.04
CA ALA A 164 11.02 8.56 -27.74
C ALA A 164 11.18 9.48 -28.96
N LYS A 165 12.13 10.42 -28.96
CA LYS A 165 12.38 11.29 -30.12
C LYS A 165 12.83 10.49 -31.36
N LYS A 166 13.64 9.44 -31.14
CA LYS A 166 14.11 8.56 -32.22
C LYS A 166 14.22 7.12 -31.70
N PRO A 167 13.09 6.40 -31.63
CA PRO A 167 13.08 5.02 -31.13
C PRO A 167 13.92 4.15 -32.05
N SER A 168 14.92 3.48 -31.48
CA SER A 168 15.76 2.54 -32.22
C SER A 168 16.35 1.52 -31.25
N LEU A 169 16.74 0.35 -31.77
CA LEU A 169 17.45 -0.64 -30.96
C LEU A 169 18.74 -0.05 -30.37
N HIS A 170 19.45 0.80 -31.12
CA HIS A 170 20.68 1.44 -30.65
C HIS A 170 20.46 2.39 -29.47
N SER A 171 19.42 3.21 -29.50
CA SER A 171 19.10 4.13 -28.39
C SER A 171 18.67 3.36 -27.13
N ILE A 172 17.90 2.28 -27.28
CA ILE A 172 17.52 1.41 -26.15
C ILE A 172 18.73 0.68 -25.55
N VAL A 173 19.59 0.09 -26.39
CA VAL A 173 20.81 -0.59 -25.91
C VAL A 173 21.74 0.41 -25.22
N THR A 174 21.84 1.64 -25.71
CA THR A 174 22.60 2.72 -25.09
C THR A 174 22.06 3.06 -23.70
N LEU A 175 20.76 3.30 -23.58
CA LEU A 175 20.10 3.58 -22.30
C LEU A 175 20.31 2.42 -21.31
N THR A 176 20.12 1.19 -21.77
CA THR A 176 20.24 -0.01 -20.94
C THR A 176 21.68 -0.24 -20.43
N LYS A 177 22.69 -0.04 -21.29
CA LYS A 177 24.10 -0.13 -20.87
C LYS A 177 24.46 0.95 -19.85
N ASN A 178 23.95 2.17 -20.03
CA ASN A 178 24.12 3.25 -19.06
C ASN A 178 23.41 2.95 -17.73
N MET A 179 22.24 2.30 -17.75
CA MET A 179 21.59 1.83 -16.53
C MET A 179 22.47 0.82 -15.77
N PHE A 180 23.03 -0.19 -16.46
CA PHE A 180 23.94 -1.15 -15.84
C PHE A 180 25.10 -0.45 -15.15
N GLN A 181 25.77 0.46 -15.89
CA GLN A 181 26.88 1.23 -15.36
C GLN A 181 26.47 2.01 -14.12
N ASP A 182 25.33 2.69 -14.18
CA ASP A 182 24.88 3.54 -13.08
C ASP A 182 24.66 2.72 -11.80
N ILE A 183 23.85 1.68 -11.88
CA ILE A 183 23.36 0.98 -10.69
C ILE A 183 24.34 -0.05 -10.09
N PHE A 184 25.17 -0.69 -10.91
CA PHE A 184 26.09 -1.74 -10.44
C PHE A 184 27.55 -1.27 -10.33
N CYS A 185 27.88 -0.10 -10.89
CA CYS A 185 29.23 0.44 -10.87
C CYS A 185 29.29 1.83 -10.24
N ASN A 186 28.65 2.85 -10.82
CA ASN A 186 28.79 4.24 -10.41
C ASN A 186 28.23 4.48 -9.01
N GLN A 187 27.02 4.02 -8.72
CA GLN A 187 26.40 4.15 -7.40
C GLN A 187 27.22 3.41 -6.33
N ILE A 188 27.83 2.27 -6.67
CA ILE A 188 28.69 1.51 -5.76
C ILE A 188 30.02 2.25 -5.51
N LYS A 189 30.65 2.79 -6.56
CA LYS A 189 31.84 3.64 -6.44
C LYS A 189 31.55 4.88 -5.59
N GLN A 190 30.37 5.48 -5.77
CA GLN A 190 29.91 6.61 -4.98
C GLN A 190 29.68 6.28 -3.51
N LEU A 191 29.07 5.13 -3.22
CA LEU A 191 28.89 4.66 -1.85
C LEU A 191 30.24 4.42 -1.17
N LEU A 192 31.21 3.84 -1.87
CA LEU A 192 32.58 3.62 -1.37
C LEU A 192 33.39 4.91 -1.25
N TYR A 193 33.08 5.94 -2.04
CA TYR A 193 33.65 7.28 -1.88
C TYR A 193 33.14 7.96 -0.61
N CYS A 194 31.83 7.85 -0.33
CA CYS A 194 31.22 8.37 0.90
C CYS A 194 31.68 7.58 2.15
N PHE A 195 31.78 6.25 2.03
CA PHE A 195 32.19 5.35 3.10
C PHE A 195 33.33 4.43 2.62
N PRO A 196 34.59 4.92 2.67
CA PRO A 196 35.76 4.10 2.35
C PRO A 196 35.80 2.79 3.16
N PRO A 197 36.50 1.74 2.69
CA PRO A 197 36.56 0.45 3.39
C PRO A 197 37.05 0.54 4.85
N ASP A 198 37.87 1.53 5.16
CA ASP A 198 38.43 1.83 6.48
C ASP A 198 37.63 2.91 7.26
N HIS A 199 36.48 3.34 6.73
CA HIS A 199 35.63 4.35 7.36
C HIS A 199 35.20 3.94 8.78
N ARG A 200 35.23 4.90 9.70
CA ARG A 200 34.85 4.73 11.10
C ARG A 200 33.71 5.66 11.46
N THR A 201 32.79 5.16 12.27
CA THR A 201 31.70 5.96 12.82
C THR A 201 32.23 7.01 13.79
N SER A 202 31.37 7.95 14.21
CA SER A 202 31.69 8.95 15.25
C SER A 202 32.15 8.31 16.57
N GLU A 203 31.75 7.07 16.84
CA GLU A 203 32.14 6.28 18.01
C GLU A 203 33.46 5.50 17.82
N GLY A 204 34.13 5.66 16.66
CA GLY A 204 35.42 5.05 16.35
C GLY A 204 35.35 3.58 15.88
N GLN A 205 34.16 3.00 15.78
CA GLN A 205 33.94 1.63 15.28
C GLN A 205 34.02 1.57 13.76
N LEU A 206 34.44 0.43 13.19
CA LEU A 206 34.46 0.24 11.74
C LEU A 206 33.02 0.24 11.20
N PHE A 207 32.77 1.07 10.19
CA PHE A 207 31.46 1.21 9.57
C PHE A 207 31.01 -0.06 8.83
N TRP A 208 31.94 -0.69 8.11
CA TRP A 208 31.71 -1.95 7.39
C TRP A 208 31.85 -3.16 8.31
N THR A 209 30.93 -3.26 9.26
CA THR A 209 30.78 -4.41 10.15
C THR A 209 29.39 -5.00 9.99
N ASN A 210 29.25 -6.31 10.22
CA ASN A 210 27.97 -7.00 10.08
C ASN A 210 26.84 -6.23 10.80
N PRO A 211 25.69 -5.98 10.13
CA PRO A 211 25.24 -6.56 8.87
C PRO A 211 25.73 -5.85 7.58
N LYS A 212 26.44 -4.71 7.68
CA LYS A 212 26.90 -3.93 6.53
C LYS A 212 28.08 -4.60 5.84
N ARG A 213 27.94 -4.88 4.54
CA ARG A 213 28.96 -5.54 3.72
C ARG A 213 29.57 -4.54 2.75
N PRO A 214 30.91 -4.39 2.69
CA PRO A 214 31.53 -3.48 1.74
C PRO A 214 31.31 -4.00 0.31
N PRO A 215 30.63 -3.24 -0.55
CA PRO A 215 30.30 -3.70 -1.89
C PRO A 215 31.52 -3.67 -2.81
N THR A 216 31.37 -4.23 -4.00
CA THR A 216 32.39 -4.20 -5.05
C THR A 216 31.73 -3.79 -6.37
N PRO A 217 32.22 -2.72 -7.04
CA PRO A 217 31.68 -2.31 -8.34
C PRO A 217 31.80 -3.44 -9.37
N ILE A 218 30.79 -3.58 -10.22
CA ILE A 218 30.79 -4.56 -11.31
C ILE A 218 30.98 -3.81 -12.63
N GLU A 219 32.05 -4.10 -13.34
CA GLU A 219 32.24 -3.63 -14.72
C GLU A 219 31.48 -4.54 -15.68
N PHE A 220 30.89 -3.96 -16.73
CA PHE A 220 30.11 -4.73 -17.69
C PHE A 220 30.99 -5.70 -18.47
N ASP A 221 30.54 -6.95 -18.57
CA ASP A 221 31.13 -8.02 -19.36
C ASP A 221 30.05 -8.65 -20.23
N GLN A 222 30.25 -8.58 -21.55
CA GLN A 222 29.31 -9.14 -22.53
C GLN A 222 29.27 -10.67 -22.53
N ASN A 223 30.22 -11.35 -21.88
CA ASN A 223 30.26 -12.82 -21.81
C ASN A 223 29.62 -13.37 -20.54
N ASP A 224 29.34 -12.52 -19.55
CA ASP A 224 28.68 -12.95 -18.32
C ASP A 224 27.18 -13.16 -18.57
N PRO A 225 26.64 -14.37 -18.30
CA PRO A 225 25.23 -14.68 -18.59
C PRO A 225 24.24 -13.78 -17.85
N LEU A 226 24.57 -13.32 -16.64
CA LEU A 226 23.70 -12.46 -15.85
C LEU A 226 23.71 -11.03 -16.39
N HIS A 227 24.87 -10.56 -16.86
CA HIS A 227 24.99 -9.27 -17.51
C HIS A 227 24.20 -9.25 -18.84
N GLN A 228 24.30 -10.32 -19.63
CA GLN A 228 23.48 -10.50 -20.83
C GLN A 228 21.99 -10.51 -20.49
N LEU A 229 21.57 -11.26 -19.45
CA LEU A 229 20.18 -11.31 -19.01
C LEU A 229 19.64 -9.94 -18.64
N PHE A 230 20.41 -9.12 -17.91
CA PHE A 230 20.03 -7.74 -17.58
C PHE A 230 19.80 -6.91 -18.84
N ILE A 231 20.77 -6.89 -19.75
CA ILE A 231 20.65 -6.09 -20.98
C ILE A 231 19.47 -6.58 -21.82
N HIS A 232 19.35 -7.89 -22.02
CA HIS A 232 18.35 -8.49 -22.90
C HIS A 232 16.92 -8.25 -22.40
N SER A 233 16.68 -8.48 -21.11
CA SER A 233 15.38 -8.25 -20.49
C SER A 233 14.97 -6.78 -20.51
N ALA A 234 15.88 -5.86 -20.15
CA ALA A 234 15.62 -4.43 -20.18
C ALA A 234 15.37 -3.90 -21.60
N VAL A 235 16.17 -4.34 -22.59
CA VAL A 235 15.96 -3.99 -24.01
C VAL A 235 14.56 -4.41 -24.46
N ASN A 236 14.11 -5.61 -24.10
CA ASN A 236 12.78 -6.09 -24.48
C ASN A 236 11.64 -5.33 -23.77
N ILE A 237 11.80 -4.96 -22.50
CA ILE A 237 10.84 -4.11 -21.78
C ILE A 237 10.74 -2.74 -22.47
N PHE A 238 11.87 -2.12 -22.79
CA PHE A 238 11.88 -0.86 -23.54
C PHE A 238 11.33 -1.00 -24.95
N SER A 239 11.60 -2.10 -25.65
CA SER A 239 11.01 -2.36 -26.97
C SER A 239 9.48 -2.36 -26.89
N GLN A 240 8.91 -2.95 -25.84
CA GLN A 240 7.47 -2.89 -25.60
C GLN A 240 6.99 -1.45 -25.33
N ILE A 241 7.66 -0.73 -24.43
CA ILE A 241 7.31 0.67 -24.09
C ILE A 241 7.34 1.57 -25.32
N PHE A 242 8.34 1.42 -26.20
CA PHE A 242 8.54 2.27 -27.38
C PHE A 242 7.93 1.71 -28.68
N GLY A 243 7.19 0.61 -28.61
CA GLY A 243 6.56 0.00 -29.80
C GLY A 243 7.54 -0.58 -30.82
N LEU A 244 8.74 -0.97 -30.41
CA LEU A 244 9.75 -1.58 -31.26
C LEU A 244 9.68 -3.12 -31.24
N PRO A 245 10.22 -3.80 -32.27
CA PRO A 245 10.26 -5.26 -32.28
C PRO A 245 11.02 -5.85 -31.09
N LYS A 246 10.45 -6.88 -30.47
CA LYS A 246 11.13 -7.69 -29.46
C LYS A 246 12.36 -8.36 -30.08
N GLN A 247 13.39 -8.50 -29.26
CA GLN A 247 14.64 -9.17 -29.62
C GLN A 247 14.60 -10.58 -29.04
N ASP A 248 14.37 -11.59 -29.88
CA ASP A 248 14.35 -12.99 -29.43
C ASP A 248 15.76 -13.50 -29.07
N LYS A 249 16.78 -12.98 -29.76
CA LYS A 249 18.18 -13.37 -29.60
C LYS A 249 19.03 -12.18 -29.19
N PHE A 250 20.10 -12.47 -28.46
CA PHE A 250 21.05 -11.45 -28.00
C PHE A 250 22.01 -10.96 -29.11
N ASP A 251 22.04 -11.62 -30.26
CA ASP A 251 23.04 -11.39 -31.32
C ASP A 251 23.08 -9.94 -31.83
N GLU A 252 21.92 -9.33 -32.11
CA GLU A 252 21.85 -7.95 -32.59
C GLU A 252 22.21 -6.93 -31.50
N ILE A 253 21.86 -7.23 -30.25
CA ILE A 253 22.24 -6.42 -29.08
C ILE A 253 23.77 -6.47 -28.89
N ALA A 254 24.36 -7.66 -28.99
CA ALA A 254 25.79 -7.88 -28.83
C ALA A 254 26.63 -7.10 -29.85
N LYS A 255 26.15 -6.93 -31.09
CA LYS A 255 26.82 -6.11 -32.10
C LYS A 255 26.85 -4.62 -31.75
N ILE A 256 25.84 -4.13 -31.04
CA ILE A 256 25.69 -2.72 -30.68
C ILE A 256 26.50 -2.37 -29.42
N LEU A 257 26.54 -3.27 -28.43
CA LEU A 257 27.15 -3.03 -27.12
C LEU A 257 28.58 -2.43 -27.17
N PRO A 258 29.50 -2.88 -28.05
CA PRO A 258 30.85 -2.29 -28.15
C PRO A 258 30.86 -0.84 -28.65
N THR A 259 29.84 -0.42 -29.41
CA THR A 259 29.74 0.93 -29.98
C THR A 259 29.26 1.97 -28.96
N VAL A 260 28.61 1.51 -27.88
CA VAL A 260 28.06 2.39 -26.85
C VAL A 260 29.16 2.88 -25.93
N GLN A 261 29.40 4.19 -25.95
CA GLN A 261 30.25 4.87 -24.98
C GLN A 261 29.48 5.12 -23.69
N VAL A 262 30.11 4.75 -22.58
CA VAL A 262 29.56 4.94 -21.24
C VAL A 262 30.34 6.05 -20.56
N GLN A 263 29.64 7.00 -19.92
CA GLN A 263 30.29 8.08 -19.21
C GLN A 263 31.08 7.54 -18.01
N GLN A 264 32.34 7.97 -17.89
CA GLN A 264 33.17 7.60 -16.76
C GLN A 264 32.63 8.22 -15.46
N TYR A 265 32.68 7.43 -14.39
CA TYR A 265 32.29 7.88 -13.05
C TYR A 265 33.17 9.04 -12.58
N VAL A 266 32.52 10.08 -12.05
CA VAL A 266 33.17 11.20 -11.36
C VAL A 266 32.59 11.28 -9.95
N PRO A 267 33.43 11.23 -8.90
CA PRO A 267 32.95 11.34 -7.52
C PRO A 267 32.26 12.66 -7.23
N LYS A 268 31.15 12.60 -6.51
CA LYS A 268 30.38 13.77 -6.06
C LYS A 268 30.38 13.86 -4.55
N GLN A 269 30.31 15.07 -4.02
CA GLN A 269 29.99 15.29 -2.61
C GLN A 269 28.48 15.11 -2.43
N MET A 270 28.11 14.13 -1.63
CA MET A 270 26.72 13.83 -1.32
C MET A 270 26.59 13.25 0.08
N GLN A 271 25.43 13.45 0.68
CA GLN A 271 25.08 12.87 1.98
C GLN A 271 24.25 11.61 1.77
N ILE A 272 24.68 10.50 2.37
CA ILE A 272 23.98 9.21 2.34
C ILE A 272 23.64 8.84 3.78
N LYS A 273 22.40 8.40 4.04
CA LYS A 273 21.96 7.99 5.37
C LYS A 273 22.71 6.75 5.84
N GLU A 274 23.29 6.80 7.05
CA GLU A 274 24.02 5.66 7.63
C GLU A 274 23.10 4.61 8.26
N ASN A 275 21.91 5.02 8.72
CA ASN A 275 20.88 4.20 9.35
C ASN A 275 19.52 4.94 9.34
N GLU A 276 18.46 4.29 9.83
CA GLU A 276 17.11 4.88 9.87
C GLU A 276 16.94 6.04 10.85
N LYS A 277 17.79 6.12 11.88
CA LYS A 277 17.75 7.21 12.87
C LYS A 277 18.39 8.49 12.31
N ASP A 278 19.07 8.41 11.17
CA ASP A 278 19.62 9.57 10.50
C ASP A 278 18.51 10.38 9.80
N GLN A 279 18.25 11.56 10.36
CA GLN A 279 17.24 12.49 9.86
C GLN A 279 17.76 13.33 8.67
N LYS A 280 19.05 13.26 8.32
CA LYS A 280 19.61 14.02 7.20
C LYS A 280 19.03 13.53 5.88
N GLU A 281 18.51 14.43 5.05
CA GLU A 281 18.05 14.09 3.71
C GLU A 281 19.21 13.71 2.79
N GLU A 282 19.01 12.67 1.96
CA GLU A 282 19.97 12.33 0.92
C GLU A 282 19.91 13.42 -0.16
N LYS A 283 20.97 14.22 -0.26
CA LYS A 283 21.09 15.30 -1.23
C LYS A 283 22.52 15.43 -1.72
N SER A 284 22.67 15.89 -2.97
CA SER A 284 23.95 16.30 -3.54
C SER A 284 24.02 17.82 -3.62
N GLU A 285 25.23 18.38 -3.50
CA GLU A 285 25.43 19.83 -3.54
C GLU A 285 25.06 20.46 -4.90
N ASP A 286 25.09 19.68 -5.98
CA ASP A 286 24.76 20.13 -7.34
C ASP A 286 23.27 20.00 -7.70
N ASP A 287 22.42 19.48 -6.81
CA ASP A 287 21.02 19.15 -7.14
C ASP A 287 20.24 20.35 -7.66
N GLU A 288 20.32 21.51 -7.01
CA GLU A 288 19.57 22.71 -7.44
C GLU A 288 19.99 23.19 -8.84
N THR A 289 21.30 23.19 -9.11
CA THR A 289 21.84 23.62 -10.42
C THR A 289 21.47 22.63 -11.52
N GLN A 290 21.51 21.33 -11.23
CA GLN A 290 21.15 20.28 -12.17
C GLN A 290 19.65 20.25 -12.46
N ILE A 291 18.81 20.47 -11.44
CA ILE A 291 17.35 20.60 -11.63
C ILE A 291 17.03 21.76 -12.57
N GLN A 292 17.69 22.91 -12.40
CA GLN A 292 17.51 24.06 -13.29
C GLN A 292 17.95 23.72 -14.72
N ALA A 293 19.11 23.10 -14.90
CA ALA A 293 19.61 22.70 -16.21
C ALA A 293 18.68 21.68 -16.91
N LEU A 294 18.28 20.62 -16.20
CA LEU A 294 17.35 19.61 -16.70
C LEU A 294 15.99 20.20 -17.06
N THR A 295 15.48 21.13 -16.26
CA THR A 295 14.21 21.81 -16.55
C THR A 295 14.32 22.60 -17.85
N GLN A 296 15.38 23.40 -18.03
CA GLN A 296 15.58 24.16 -19.27
C GLN A 296 15.78 23.27 -20.50
N GLU A 297 16.45 22.13 -20.35
CA GLU A 297 16.60 21.16 -21.42
C GLU A 297 15.26 20.52 -21.79
N LEU A 298 14.48 20.10 -20.80
CA LEU A 298 13.13 19.54 -21.00
C LEU A 298 12.15 20.59 -21.56
N GLU A 299 12.26 21.87 -21.23
CA GLU A 299 11.43 22.90 -21.85
C GLU A 299 11.72 23.06 -23.35
N LYS A 300 12.97 22.83 -23.76
CA LYS A 300 13.39 22.91 -25.17
C LYS A 300 13.15 21.62 -25.94
N LEU A 301 12.97 20.50 -25.24
CA LEU A 301 12.86 19.19 -25.84
C LEU A 301 11.47 19.02 -26.45
N THR A 302 11.38 19.21 -27.77
CA THR A 302 10.15 19.10 -28.55
C THR A 302 10.19 17.85 -29.43
N LEU A 303 9.07 17.11 -29.47
CA LEU A 303 8.88 16.04 -30.43
C LEU A 303 8.47 16.62 -31.78
N GLU A 304 9.28 16.35 -32.80
CA GLU A 304 8.96 16.70 -34.20
C GLU A 304 7.80 15.83 -34.74
N ASN A 305 7.63 14.61 -34.21
CA ASN A 305 6.58 13.67 -34.61
C ASN A 305 5.66 13.31 -33.44
N LYS A 306 4.44 13.88 -33.43
CA LYS A 306 3.39 13.60 -32.43
C LYS A 306 2.76 12.21 -32.55
N GLU A 307 3.03 11.45 -33.62
CA GLU A 307 2.55 10.07 -33.75
C GLU A 307 3.31 9.10 -32.84
N VAL A 308 4.55 9.44 -32.44
CA VAL A 308 5.35 8.59 -31.54
C VAL A 308 4.69 8.46 -30.17
N THR A 309 4.04 9.52 -29.67
CA THR A 309 3.29 9.48 -28.41
C THR A 309 2.16 8.44 -28.44
N LYS A 310 1.58 8.15 -29.61
CA LYS A 310 0.50 7.15 -29.76
C LYS A 310 1.01 5.70 -29.76
N GLN A 311 2.32 5.50 -29.94
CA GLN A 311 2.94 4.17 -29.95
C GLN A 311 3.53 3.79 -28.59
N LEU A 312 3.64 4.76 -27.67
CA LEU A 312 4.13 4.52 -26.32
C LEU A 312 3.13 3.68 -25.51
N GLN A 313 3.66 2.75 -24.73
CA GLN A 313 2.87 1.91 -23.83
C GLN A 313 3.34 2.09 -22.39
N GLU A 314 2.39 2.21 -21.48
CA GLU A 314 2.67 2.15 -20.05
C GLU A 314 3.17 0.75 -19.68
N CYS A 315 4.25 0.70 -18.89
CA CYS A 315 4.72 -0.54 -18.30
C CYS A 315 3.98 -0.77 -16.98
N ALA A 316 3.45 -1.97 -16.80
CA ALA A 316 2.87 -2.42 -15.54
C ALA A 316 3.41 -3.80 -15.21
N PHE A 317 3.89 -3.98 -13.98
CA PHE A 317 4.47 -5.24 -13.55
C PHE A 317 3.43 -6.36 -13.55
N GLU A 318 3.65 -7.33 -14.42
CA GLU A 318 2.95 -8.61 -14.46
C GLU A 318 3.94 -9.75 -14.23
N LYS A 319 3.67 -10.59 -13.23
CA LYS A 319 4.53 -11.70 -12.79
C LYS A 319 4.17 -13.02 -13.48
N ASP A 320 2.97 -13.13 -14.03
CA ASP A 320 2.39 -14.37 -14.55
C ASP A 320 2.44 -14.50 -16.08
N ASP A 321 2.90 -13.46 -16.78
CA ASP A 321 3.20 -13.52 -18.21
C ASP A 321 4.70 -13.80 -18.43
N PRO A 322 5.09 -14.99 -18.92
CA PRO A 322 6.49 -15.35 -19.16
C PRO A 322 7.10 -14.68 -20.40
N THR A 323 6.34 -13.87 -21.14
CA THR A 323 6.78 -13.24 -22.41
C THR A 323 7.10 -11.75 -22.28
N ASN A 324 6.92 -11.18 -21.09
CA ASN A 324 7.08 -9.75 -20.80
C ASN A 324 8.48 -9.37 -20.27
N TRP A 325 9.34 -10.35 -19.97
CA TRP A 325 10.70 -10.17 -19.46
C TRP A 325 10.82 -9.52 -18.07
N HIS A 326 9.71 -9.34 -17.35
CA HIS A 326 9.74 -8.67 -16.05
C HIS A 326 10.50 -9.50 -15.01
N ILE A 327 10.16 -10.79 -14.87
CA ILE A 327 10.82 -11.66 -13.88
C ILE A 327 12.30 -11.85 -14.21
N GLU A 328 12.64 -11.98 -15.49
CA GLU A 328 14.02 -12.06 -15.99
C GLU A 328 14.80 -10.80 -15.61
N PHE A 329 14.22 -9.61 -15.81
CA PHE A 329 14.83 -8.34 -15.42
C PHE A 329 15.02 -8.26 -13.90
N LEU A 330 13.96 -8.52 -13.11
CA LEU A 330 14.09 -8.49 -11.65
C LEU A 330 15.14 -9.49 -11.16
N SER A 331 15.22 -10.67 -11.77
CA SER A 331 16.21 -11.69 -11.42
C SER A 331 17.63 -11.25 -11.73
N ALA A 332 17.85 -10.65 -12.89
CA ALA A 332 19.14 -10.11 -13.26
C ALA A 332 19.56 -8.98 -12.30
N VAL A 333 18.65 -8.04 -12.03
CA VAL A 333 18.90 -6.90 -11.14
C VAL A 333 19.18 -7.33 -9.70
N SER A 334 18.35 -8.23 -9.15
CA SER A 334 18.52 -8.70 -7.77
C SER A 334 19.82 -9.47 -7.58
N ASN A 335 20.19 -10.32 -8.55
CA ASN A 335 21.41 -11.13 -8.49
C ASN A 335 22.67 -10.28 -8.76
N LEU A 336 22.62 -9.29 -9.67
CA LEU A 336 23.74 -8.37 -9.89
C LEU A 336 24.02 -7.52 -8.65
N ARG A 337 22.97 -7.02 -8.01
CA ARG A 337 23.10 -6.34 -6.72
C ARG A 337 23.58 -7.30 -5.63
N ALA A 338 23.10 -8.55 -5.62
CA ALA A 338 23.62 -9.57 -4.71
C ALA A 338 25.14 -9.78 -4.91
N ARG A 339 25.63 -9.83 -6.15
CA ARG A 339 27.07 -9.88 -6.47
C ARG A 339 27.83 -8.68 -5.93
N ASN A 340 27.29 -7.45 -6.06
CA ASN A 340 27.94 -6.26 -5.49
C ASN A 340 28.22 -6.45 -3.99
N TYR A 341 27.27 -7.00 -3.24
CA TYR A 341 27.35 -7.15 -1.77
C TYR A 341 27.75 -8.55 -1.29
N LYS A 342 28.18 -9.44 -2.21
CA LYS A 342 28.58 -10.83 -1.92
C LYS A 342 27.48 -11.62 -1.19
N ILE A 343 26.24 -11.47 -1.66
CA ILE A 343 25.05 -12.21 -1.21
C ILE A 343 24.82 -13.38 -2.17
N PRO A 344 24.41 -14.57 -1.69
CA PRO A 344 24.10 -15.70 -2.57
C PRO A 344 23.00 -15.37 -3.58
N GLU A 345 23.24 -15.71 -4.85
CA GLU A 345 22.27 -15.55 -5.94
C GLU A 345 21.16 -16.61 -5.86
N VAL A 346 20.00 -16.29 -6.42
CA VAL A 346 18.84 -17.20 -6.46
C VAL A 346 18.31 -17.39 -7.88
N GLN A 347 17.54 -18.45 -8.06
CA GLN A 347 16.90 -18.77 -9.34
C GLN A 347 15.70 -17.85 -9.62
N PRO A 348 15.35 -17.59 -10.90
CA PRO A 348 14.23 -16.71 -11.26
C PRO A 348 12.90 -17.09 -10.62
N PHE A 349 12.65 -18.39 -10.39
CA PHE A 349 11.45 -18.85 -9.70
C PHE A 349 11.33 -18.28 -8.26
N GLN A 350 12.44 -18.24 -7.52
CA GLN A 350 12.46 -17.68 -6.17
C GLN A 350 12.26 -16.16 -6.19
N VAL A 351 12.81 -15.47 -7.20
CA VAL A 351 12.57 -14.04 -7.42
C VAL A 351 11.10 -13.78 -7.71
N LYS A 352 10.46 -14.58 -8.57
CA LYS A 352 9.02 -14.49 -8.86
C LYS A 352 8.17 -14.65 -7.60
N LEU A 353 8.49 -15.61 -6.72
CA LEU A 353 7.76 -15.81 -5.48
C LEU A 353 7.83 -14.58 -4.57
N ILE A 354 9.04 -14.05 -4.36
CA ILE A 354 9.28 -12.93 -3.43
C ILE A 354 8.76 -11.61 -4.02
N ALA A 355 9.18 -11.24 -5.24
CA ALA A 355 8.78 -9.98 -5.89
C ALA A 355 7.29 -9.93 -6.22
N GLY A 356 6.70 -11.09 -6.54
CA GLY A 356 5.28 -11.21 -6.83
C GLY A 356 4.38 -11.25 -5.59
N LYS A 357 4.96 -11.20 -4.38
CA LYS A 357 4.28 -11.43 -3.10
C LYS A 357 3.33 -12.64 -3.17
N ILE A 358 3.79 -13.73 -3.80
CA ILE A 358 2.94 -14.90 -4.06
C ILE A 358 2.65 -15.59 -2.73
N ILE A 359 1.37 -15.61 -2.35
CA ILE A 359 0.87 -16.36 -1.19
C ILE A 359 0.76 -17.83 -1.61
N PRO A 360 1.54 -18.76 -1.02
CA PRO A 360 1.41 -20.18 -1.33
C PRO A 360 0.00 -20.68 -1.02
N ALA A 361 -0.61 -21.40 -1.96
CA ALA A 361 -1.94 -21.96 -1.80
C ALA A 361 -1.97 -23.41 -2.30
N LEU A 362 -2.68 -24.27 -1.58
CA LEU A 362 -2.83 -25.70 -1.90
C LEU A 362 -4.31 -26.08 -1.81
N ALA A 363 -4.81 -26.79 -2.82
CA ALA A 363 -6.20 -27.24 -2.86
C ALA A 363 -6.58 -28.10 -1.64
N THR A 364 -5.63 -28.86 -1.09
CA THR A 364 -5.81 -29.67 0.13
C THR A 364 -6.12 -28.81 1.35
N THR A 365 -5.36 -27.74 1.56
CA THR A 365 -5.56 -26.79 2.65
C THR A 365 -6.86 -26.01 2.49
N THR A 366 -7.19 -25.57 1.27
CA THR A 366 -8.47 -24.91 0.97
C THR A 366 -9.66 -25.83 1.24
N ALA A 367 -9.62 -27.08 0.78
CA ALA A 367 -10.69 -28.04 1.02
C ALA A 367 -10.86 -28.35 2.53
N MET A 368 -9.76 -28.46 3.26
CA MET A 368 -9.78 -28.65 4.72
C MET A 368 -10.51 -27.52 5.42
N ILE A 369 -10.13 -26.27 5.15
CA ILE A 369 -10.72 -25.14 5.89
C ILE A 369 -12.16 -24.86 5.50
N VAL A 370 -12.52 -25.05 4.22
CA VAL A 370 -13.92 -24.96 3.77
C VAL A 370 -14.80 -26.00 4.47
N GLY A 371 -14.27 -27.20 4.70
CA GLY A 371 -14.96 -28.23 5.49
C GLY A 371 -15.23 -27.77 6.93
N ALA A 372 -14.22 -27.20 7.61
CA ALA A 372 -14.37 -26.69 8.97
C ALA A 372 -15.38 -25.53 9.05
N VAL A 373 -15.30 -24.56 8.13
CA VAL A 373 -16.26 -23.45 8.02
C VAL A 373 -17.68 -23.98 7.80
N GLY A 374 -17.85 -24.97 6.91
CA GLY A 374 -19.15 -25.59 6.66
C GLY A 374 -19.78 -26.20 7.91
N LEU A 375 -18.99 -26.83 8.78
CA LEU A 375 -19.48 -27.38 10.05
C LEU A 375 -19.98 -26.27 11.00
N GLU A 376 -19.27 -25.15 11.09
CA GLU A 376 -19.74 -24.01 11.91
C GLU A 376 -21.01 -23.38 11.34
N ILE A 377 -21.15 -23.30 10.00
CA ILE A 377 -22.40 -22.85 9.36
C ILE A 377 -23.56 -23.77 9.75
N PHE A 378 -23.38 -25.10 9.73
CA PHE A 378 -24.42 -26.02 10.18
C PHE A 378 -24.80 -25.79 11.65
N LYS A 379 -23.82 -25.60 12.54
CA LYS A 379 -24.10 -25.33 13.96
C LYS A 379 -24.88 -24.02 14.14
N TYR A 380 -24.55 -22.98 13.38
CA TYR A 380 -25.27 -21.71 13.38
C TYR A 380 -26.72 -21.88 12.91
N ILE A 381 -26.95 -22.56 11.78
CA ILE A 381 -28.30 -22.85 11.26
C ILE A 381 -29.12 -23.66 12.27
N LEU A 382 -28.49 -24.63 12.93
CA LEU A 382 -29.10 -25.44 13.99
C LEU A 382 -29.24 -24.70 15.34
N LYS A 383 -28.93 -23.40 15.37
CA LYS A 383 -29.02 -22.52 16.55
C LYS A 383 -28.31 -23.08 17.77
N LYS A 384 -27.14 -23.69 17.55
CA LYS A 384 -26.30 -24.19 18.65
C LYS A 384 -25.76 -23.01 19.46
N ASP A 385 -25.55 -23.27 20.73
CA ASP A 385 -24.96 -22.29 21.65
C ASP A 385 -23.51 -21.95 21.23
N VAL A 386 -23.08 -20.72 21.53
CA VAL A 386 -21.74 -20.23 21.17
C VAL A 386 -20.63 -21.09 21.76
N THR A 387 -20.85 -21.68 22.95
CA THR A 387 -19.91 -22.63 23.59
C THR A 387 -19.71 -23.93 22.81
N LYS A 388 -20.53 -24.20 21.78
CA LYS A 388 -20.37 -25.36 20.87
C LYS A 388 -19.71 -25.00 19.55
N MET A 389 -19.50 -23.71 19.30
CA MET A 389 -18.82 -23.21 18.12
C MET A 389 -17.30 -23.30 18.30
N ARG A 390 -16.56 -23.43 17.22
CA ARG A 390 -15.09 -23.53 17.26
C ARG A 390 -14.45 -22.70 16.17
N ASN A 391 -13.47 -21.88 16.56
CA ASN A 391 -12.45 -21.40 15.64
C ASN A 391 -11.45 -22.54 15.39
N ALA A 392 -10.91 -22.62 14.18
CA ALA A 392 -9.97 -23.67 13.80
C ALA A 392 -8.62 -23.08 13.40
N PHE A 393 -7.54 -23.74 13.77
CA PHE A 393 -6.16 -23.43 13.38
C PHE A 393 -5.48 -24.75 13.03
N ILE A 394 -5.16 -24.94 11.75
CA ILE A 394 -4.73 -26.23 11.21
C ILE A 394 -3.43 -26.05 10.44
N ASN A 395 -2.50 -26.98 10.60
CA ASN A 395 -1.30 -27.10 9.76
C ASN A 395 -1.12 -28.53 9.27
N LEU A 396 -1.42 -28.75 7.98
CA LEU A 396 -1.37 -30.07 7.34
C LEU A 396 0.06 -30.62 7.16
N ALA A 397 1.10 -29.80 7.23
CA ALA A 397 2.48 -30.27 7.22
C ALA A 397 2.88 -30.95 8.54
N LEU A 398 2.30 -30.53 9.66
CA LEU A 398 2.55 -31.06 11.01
C LEU A 398 1.45 -32.01 11.51
N PRO A 399 0.51 -32.41 10.63
CA PRO A 399 -0.86 -32.78 11.00
C PRO A 399 -1.44 -32.16 12.29
N LEU A 400 -1.26 -30.85 12.49
CA LEU A 400 -1.74 -30.15 13.68
C LEU A 400 -3.17 -29.63 13.47
N PHE A 401 -4.08 -29.94 14.39
CA PHE A 401 -5.46 -29.45 14.41
C PHE A 401 -5.77 -28.87 15.78
N LEU A 402 -5.95 -27.56 15.86
CA LEU A 402 -6.28 -26.85 17.08
C LEU A 402 -7.64 -26.18 16.91
N PHE A 403 -8.49 -26.34 17.93
CA PHE A 403 -9.79 -25.69 17.98
C PHE A 403 -9.92 -24.92 19.28
N SER A 404 -10.44 -23.70 19.20
CA SER A 404 -10.72 -22.87 20.36
C SER A 404 -12.15 -22.36 20.32
N GLU A 405 -12.71 -22.05 21.49
CA GLU A 405 -13.99 -21.36 21.55
C GLU A 405 -13.80 -19.90 21.08
N PRO A 406 -14.77 -19.33 20.35
CA PRO A 406 -14.76 -17.91 20.05
C PRO A 406 -14.80 -17.10 21.34
N LEU A 407 -14.02 -16.02 21.39
CA LEU A 407 -14.03 -15.10 22.52
C LEU A 407 -15.29 -14.23 22.50
N PRO A 408 -15.83 -13.83 23.67
CA PRO A 408 -16.93 -12.88 23.75
C PRO A 408 -16.50 -11.48 23.24
N PRO A 409 -17.42 -10.61 22.81
CA PRO A 409 -17.09 -9.27 22.34
C PRO A 409 -16.29 -8.49 23.39
N GLY A 410 -15.30 -7.73 22.95
CA GLY A 410 -14.55 -6.81 23.81
C GLY A 410 -15.46 -5.66 24.29
N GLU A 411 -15.55 -5.50 25.61
CA GLU A 411 -16.26 -4.39 26.23
C GLU A 411 -15.35 -3.16 26.35
N HIS A 412 -15.84 -2.01 25.92
CA HIS A 412 -15.24 -0.71 26.23
C HIS A 412 -15.63 -0.33 27.66
N LEU A 413 -14.63 -0.22 28.53
CA LEU A 413 -14.79 0.09 29.94
C LEU A 413 -14.27 1.50 30.26
N ASP A 414 -14.74 2.05 31.38
CA ASP A 414 -14.17 3.27 31.95
C ASP A 414 -12.68 3.05 32.27
N GLN A 415 -11.85 4.03 31.91
CA GLN A 415 -10.40 3.98 32.13
C GLN A 415 -9.99 5.16 32.99
N GLU A 416 -9.20 4.91 34.04
CA GLU A 416 -8.60 5.99 34.83
C GLU A 416 -7.60 6.81 34.01
N TYR A 417 -6.97 6.18 33.01
CA TYR A 417 -6.04 6.84 32.11
C TYR A 417 -5.96 6.13 30.75
N ASN A 418 -6.41 6.81 29.70
CA ASN A 418 -6.25 6.39 28.32
C ASN A 418 -5.02 7.07 27.71
N VAL A 419 -4.09 6.28 27.17
CA VAL A 419 -2.81 6.80 26.62
C VAL A 419 -3.01 7.67 25.39
N LEU A 420 -4.05 7.44 24.58
CA LEU A 420 -4.32 8.20 23.37
C LEU A 420 -4.97 9.55 23.68
N LEU A 421 -5.89 9.56 24.64
CA LEU A 421 -6.62 10.76 25.07
C LEU A 421 -5.93 11.50 26.23
N LEU A 422 -4.84 10.94 26.76
CA LEU A 422 -4.01 11.49 27.84
C LEU A 422 -4.80 11.85 29.11
N GLY A 423 -5.85 11.08 29.42
CA GLY A 423 -6.72 11.36 30.55
C GLY A 423 -7.75 10.25 30.81
N PRO A 424 -8.60 10.40 31.84
CA PRO A 424 -9.64 9.43 32.13
C PRO A 424 -10.71 9.40 31.02
N THR A 425 -11.26 8.22 30.76
CA THR A 425 -12.32 8.01 29.77
C THR A 425 -13.52 7.30 30.37
N LYS A 426 -14.72 7.63 29.88
CA LYS A 426 -15.96 6.94 30.22
C LYS A 426 -16.58 6.31 28.98
N ALA A 427 -16.92 5.02 29.05
CA ALA A 427 -17.57 4.32 27.95
C ALA A 427 -19.05 4.71 27.84
N ILE A 428 -19.49 5.07 26.63
CA ILE A 428 -20.85 5.54 26.37
C ILE A 428 -21.45 4.86 25.12
N PRO A 429 -22.49 4.01 25.27
CA PRO A 429 -23.08 3.53 26.52
C PRO A 429 -22.11 2.69 27.37
N GLU A 430 -22.42 2.47 28.65
CA GLU A 430 -21.56 1.65 29.52
C GLU A 430 -21.35 0.25 28.91
N LYS A 431 -20.09 -0.22 28.86
CA LYS A 431 -19.71 -1.55 28.34
C LYS A 431 -20.08 -1.79 26.88
N TRP A 432 -20.13 -0.74 26.06
CA TRP A 432 -20.40 -0.91 24.64
C TRP A 432 -19.33 -1.75 23.94
N THR A 433 -19.72 -2.46 22.88
CA THR A 433 -18.89 -3.39 22.13
C THR A 433 -18.87 -3.01 20.65
N ALA A 434 -18.05 -3.67 19.82
CA ALA A 434 -18.03 -3.46 18.37
C ALA A 434 -19.41 -3.60 17.67
N TRP A 435 -20.38 -4.23 18.33
CA TRP A 435 -21.75 -4.43 17.86
C TRP A 435 -22.72 -3.30 18.24
N ASP A 436 -22.39 -2.50 19.25
CA ASP A 436 -23.28 -1.48 19.79
C ASP A 436 -23.25 -0.20 18.98
N ARG A 437 -24.41 0.47 18.87
CA ARG A 437 -24.55 1.74 18.15
C ARG A 437 -25.48 2.68 18.90
N ILE A 438 -25.12 3.94 19.01
CA ILE A 438 -26.06 4.99 19.43
C ILE A 438 -26.91 5.34 18.21
N THR A 439 -28.12 4.78 18.15
CA THR A 439 -29.01 4.96 16.99
C THR A 439 -29.92 6.17 17.17
N ILE A 440 -29.90 7.08 16.18
CA ILE A 440 -30.75 8.27 16.11
C ILE A 440 -31.59 8.16 14.84
N ASN A 441 -32.86 7.76 14.98
CA ASN A 441 -33.79 7.51 13.86
C ASN A 441 -34.59 8.75 13.43
N GLN A 442 -33.95 9.91 13.46
CA GLN A 442 -34.56 11.16 13.02
C GLN A 442 -33.49 12.17 12.62
N GLN A 443 -33.88 13.05 11.70
CA GLN A 443 -33.13 14.25 11.40
C GLN A 443 -33.16 15.21 12.59
N MET A 444 -32.03 15.86 12.87
CA MET A 444 -31.83 16.81 13.96
C MET A 444 -31.03 18.01 13.47
N THR A 445 -31.36 19.18 13.99
CA THR A 445 -30.45 20.33 13.91
C THR A 445 -29.21 20.07 14.74
N LEU A 446 -28.13 20.82 14.48
CA LEU A 446 -26.93 20.75 15.32
C LEU A 446 -27.27 20.98 16.80
N GLY A 447 -28.08 22.00 17.12
CA GLY A 447 -28.50 22.26 18.51
C GLY A 447 -29.22 21.06 19.14
N GLN A 448 -30.19 20.47 18.44
CA GLN A 448 -30.92 19.29 18.91
C GLN A 448 -30.01 18.08 19.14
N PHE A 449 -29.01 17.88 18.28
CA PHE A 449 -28.05 16.80 18.43
C PHE A 449 -27.16 17.00 19.66
N LEU A 450 -26.66 18.23 19.88
CA LEU A 450 -25.87 18.57 21.06
C LEU A 450 -26.70 18.39 22.35
N ASP A 451 -27.95 18.85 22.34
CA ASP A 451 -28.88 18.69 23.46
C ASP A 451 -29.18 17.21 23.73
N PHE A 452 -29.34 16.37 22.70
CA PHE A 452 -29.54 14.93 22.87
C PHE A 452 -28.39 14.28 23.67
N PHE A 453 -27.13 14.57 23.34
CA PHE A 453 -25.98 14.02 24.07
C PHE A 453 -25.85 14.60 25.48
N LYS A 454 -26.18 15.89 25.64
CA LYS A 454 -26.17 16.56 26.95
C LYS A 454 -27.25 16.01 27.89
N GLU A 455 -28.47 15.84 27.41
CA GLU A 455 -29.60 15.35 28.23
C GLU A 455 -29.47 13.85 28.52
N LYS A 456 -29.12 13.04 27.50
CA LYS A 456 -29.10 11.58 27.64
C LYS A 456 -27.85 11.07 28.32
N TYR A 457 -26.69 11.67 28.05
CA TYR A 457 -25.39 11.15 28.50
C TYR A 457 -24.60 12.15 29.35
N GLN A 458 -25.11 13.37 29.57
CA GLN A 458 -24.41 14.42 30.32
C GLN A 458 -23.07 14.82 29.69
N VAL A 459 -22.95 14.65 28.36
CA VAL A 459 -21.75 14.97 27.60
C VAL A 459 -21.90 16.30 26.89
N THR A 460 -20.87 17.13 26.99
CA THR A 460 -20.67 18.28 26.12
C THR A 460 -19.88 17.83 24.90
N VAL A 461 -20.55 17.73 23.76
CA VAL A 461 -19.92 17.32 22.49
C VAL A 461 -18.93 18.40 22.03
N SER A 462 -17.71 17.99 21.73
CA SER A 462 -16.63 18.86 21.25
C SER A 462 -16.48 18.79 19.73
N SER A 463 -16.71 17.64 19.11
CA SER A 463 -16.68 17.51 17.65
C SER A 463 -17.62 16.41 17.12
N ILE A 464 -18.08 16.60 15.88
CA ILE A 464 -18.85 15.64 15.10
C ILE A 464 -18.18 15.50 13.74
N THR A 465 -17.87 14.27 13.34
CA THR A 465 -17.23 13.95 12.07
C THR A 465 -18.02 12.90 11.29
N PHE A 466 -17.88 12.93 9.98
CA PHE A 466 -18.32 11.86 9.08
C PHE A 466 -17.17 11.55 8.12
N ASP A 467 -16.70 10.30 8.14
CA ASP A 467 -15.46 9.90 7.47
C ASP A 467 -14.29 10.82 7.88
N LYS A 468 -13.64 11.51 6.94
CA LYS A 468 -12.55 12.47 7.20
C LYS A 468 -13.02 13.92 7.38
N TYR A 469 -14.31 14.19 7.30
CA TYR A 469 -14.85 15.55 7.29
C TYR A 469 -15.42 15.94 8.66
N ILE A 470 -15.12 17.18 9.06
CA ILE A 470 -15.64 17.77 10.30
C ILE A 470 -16.97 18.47 10.00
N ILE A 471 -18.04 18.01 10.64
CA ILE A 471 -19.37 18.62 10.56
C ILE A 471 -19.48 19.73 11.61
N TYR A 472 -18.98 19.47 12.81
CA TYR A 472 -18.98 20.40 13.93
C TYR A 472 -17.67 20.28 14.72
N ASN A 473 -17.18 21.43 15.18
CA ASN A 473 -16.13 21.54 16.17
C ASN A 473 -16.47 22.73 17.08
N ASN A 474 -16.27 22.58 18.37
CA ASN A 474 -16.51 23.64 19.34
C ASN A 474 -15.42 24.74 19.31
N PHE A 475 -14.27 24.44 18.71
CA PHE A 475 -13.17 25.41 18.54
C PHE A 475 -12.64 25.42 17.10
N PRO A 476 -12.79 26.53 16.35
CA PRO A 476 -13.39 27.81 16.76
C PRO A 476 -14.90 27.71 17.00
N GLN A 477 -15.45 28.63 17.81
CA GLN A 477 -16.89 28.70 18.05
C GLN A 477 -17.65 28.86 16.73
N PRO A 478 -18.60 27.98 16.41
CA PRO A 478 -19.32 28.05 15.14
C PRO A 478 -20.29 29.23 15.12
N PRO A 479 -20.61 29.77 13.93
CA PRO A 479 -21.64 30.79 13.76
C PRO A 479 -22.98 30.36 14.39
N GLN A 480 -23.67 31.29 15.04
CA GLN A 480 -24.91 30.99 15.78
C GLN A 480 -26.01 30.40 14.89
N GLU A 481 -26.05 30.78 13.61
CA GLU A 481 -26.94 30.20 12.60
C GLU A 481 -26.73 28.70 12.35
N ASN A 482 -25.55 28.14 12.63
CA ASN A 482 -25.27 26.73 12.40
C ASN A 482 -26.04 25.82 13.36
N PHE A 483 -26.41 26.31 14.55
CA PHE A 483 -27.15 25.55 15.55
C PHE A 483 -28.58 25.20 15.10
N GLU A 484 -29.15 25.99 14.19
CA GLU A 484 -30.48 25.78 13.62
C GLU A 484 -30.46 24.93 12.33
N LYS A 485 -29.28 24.69 11.74
CA LYS A 485 -29.13 23.90 10.52
C LYS A 485 -29.14 22.40 10.83
N ASP A 486 -29.73 21.62 9.92
CA ASP A 486 -29.65 20.16 9.95
C ASP A 486 -28.20 19.69 9.73
N LEU A 487 -27.80 18.62 10.42
CA LEU A 487 -26.44 18.06 10.30
C LEU A 487 -26.08 17.66 8.86
N SER A 488 -27.06 17.21 8.06
CA SER A 488 -26.87 16.88 6.65
C SER A 488 -26.50 18.11 5.82
N VAL A 489 -27.10 19.27 6.13
CA VAL A 489 -26.82 20.55 5.44
C VAL A 489 -25.42 21.04 5.81
N LEU A 490 -25.06 20.96 7.10
CA LEU A 490 -23.72 21.33 7.57
C LEU A 490 -22.63 20.46 6.94
N PHE A 491 -22.88 19.16 6.80
CA PHE A 491 -21.96 18.27 6.10
C PHE A 491 -21.72 18.73 4.65
N VAL A 492 -22.78 18.97 3.88
CA VAL A 492 -22.64 19.39 2.46
C VAL A 492 -21.89 20.71 2.34
N GLN A 493 -22.12 21.65 3.27
CA GLN A 493 -21.41 22.93 3.31
C GLN A 493 -19.91 22.77 3.59
N ASN A 494 -19.54 21.91 4.55
CA ASN A 494 -18.15 21.78 4.99
C ASN A 494 -17.32 20.80 4.14
N ALA A 495 -17.93 19.72 3.68
CA ALA A 495 -17.25 18.68 2.90
C ALA A 495 -17.13 19.02 1.42
N PHE A 496 -17.92 20.00 0.93
CA PHE A 496 -18.09 20.29 -0.50
C PHE A 496 -18.44 19.05 -1.33
N GLN A 497 -19.15 18.09 -0.71
CA GLN A 497 -19.55 16.83 -1.31
C GLN A 497 -21.03 16.56 -1.03
N GLN A 498 -21.66 15.85 -1.96
CA GLN A 498 -23.02 15.37 -1.75
C GLN A 498 -23.01 14.18 -0.79
N LEU A 499 -24.05 14.09 0.03
CA LEU A 499 -24.27 12.90 0.85
C LEU A 499 -24.51 11.67 -0.04
N PRO A 500 -24.05 10.49 0.39
CA PRO A 500 -24.21 9.27 -0.39
C PRO A 500 -25.69 9.00 -0.68
N ALA A 501 -26.12 8.90 -1.93
CA ALA A 501 -27.55 8.72 -2.23
C ALA A 501 -28.09 7.32 -1.86
N HIS A 502 -27.17 6.35 -1.74
CA HIS A 502 -27.43 4.93 -1.51
C HIS A 502 -27.53 4.52 -0.03
N ARG A 503 -27.29 5.45 0.90
CA ARG A 503 -27.41 5.19 2.34
C ARG A 503 -28.66 5.86 2.92
N ILE A 504 -29.18 5.27 4.00
CA ILE A 504 -30.26 5.81 4.83
C ILE A 504 -29.68 6.41 6.12
N TYR A 505 -28.55 5.85 6.56
CA TYR A 505 -27.85 6.20 7.78
C TYR A 505 -26.41 6.66 7.52
N LEU A 506 -25.90 7.56 8.36
CA LEU A 506 -24.50 7.97 8.42
C LEU A 506 -23.89 7.50 9.73
N ASP A 507 -22.62 7.10 9.68
CA ASP A 507 -21.82 6.78 10.86
C ASP A 507 -21.06 8.02 11.31
N PHE A 508 -21.55 8.68 12.35
CA PHE A 508 -20.86 9.83 12.92
C PHE A 508 -19.83 9.40 13.95
N GLY A 509 -18.63 9.96 13.81
CA GLY A 509 -17.65 10.02 14.90
C GLY A 509 -18.03 11.19 15.80
N VAL A 510 -18.21 10.93 17.09
CA VAL A 510 -18.53 11.95 18.08
C VAL A 510 -17.44 11.96 19.13
N SER A 511 -16.99 13.14 19.50
CA SER A 511 -16.07 13.34 20.63
C SER A 511 -16.67 14.37 21.57
N GLY A 512 -16.42 14.22 22.86
CA GLY A 512 -16.96 15.10 23.87
C GLY A 512 -16.43 14.77 25.25
N GLU A 513 -16.77 15.62 26.19
CA GLU A 513 -16.30 15.56 27.57
C GLU A 513 -17.48 15.68 28.54
N LEU A 514 -17.33 15.05 29.69
CA LEU A 514 -18.26 15.14 30.81
C LEU A 514 -17.50 15.44 32.09
N THR A 515 -18.16 16.09 33.05
CA THR A 515 -17.56 16.41 34.34
C THR A 515 -18.01 15.40 35.38
N ILE A 516 -17.09 14.64 35.96
CA ILE A 516 -17.36 13.69 37.04
C ILE A 516 -16.60 14.14 38.28
N ASN A 517 -17.32 14.47 39.35
CA ASN A 517 -16.73 14.95 40.62
C ASN A 517 -15.74 16.12 40.46
N GLY A 518 -15.99 17.02 39.50
CA GLY A 518 -15.12 18.16 39.20
C GLY A 518 -13.90 17.84 38.33
N VAL A 519 -13.77 16.61 37.82
CA VAL A 519 -12.74 16.19 36.87
C VAL A 519 -13.35 16.07 35.48
N GLU A 520 -12.67 16.61 34.47
CA GLU A 520 -13.02 16.41 33.06
C GLU A 520 -12.64 15.01 32.62
N VAL A 521 -13.60 14.31 32.03
CA VAL A 521 -13.47 12.93 31.56
C VAL A 521 -13.88 12.89 30.10
N SER A 522 -13.04 12.28 29.25
CA SER A 522 -13.35 12.12 27.83
C SER A 522 -14.41 11.03 27.64
N ALA A 523 -15.38 11.26 26.75
CA ALA A 523 -16.36 10.26 26.39
C ALA A 523 -15.82 9.32 25.29
N ASP A 524 -15.72 8.03 25.60
CA ASP A 524 -15.47 6.96 24.63
C ASP A 524 -16.80 6.43 24.09
N PHE A 525 -17.23 6.94 22.94
CA PHE A 525 -18.53 6.67 22.37
C PHE A 525 -18.58 5.42 21.50
N ALA A 526 -19.62 4.62 21.67
CA ALA A 526 -20.07 3.70 20.63
C ALA A 526 -20.40 4.48 19.34
N PRO A 527 -20.13 3.92 18.15
CA PRO A 527 -20.38 4.63 16.90
C PRO A 527 -21.84 5.08 16.77
N VAL A 528 -22.05 6.30 16.25
CA VAL A 528 -23.37 6.93 16.18
C VAL A 528 -23.99 6.68 14.82
N LYS A 529 -25.09 5.91 14.79
CA LYS A 529 -25.85 5.60 13.58
C LYS A 529 -26.98 6.62 13.41
N TYR A 530 -26.76 7.64 12.59
CA TYR A 530 -27.67 8.77 12.41
C TYR A 530 -28.49 8.66 11.12
N GLN A 531 -29.83 8.73 11.24
CA GLN A 531 -30.73 8.70 10.08
C GLN A 531 -30.86 10.09 9.45
N TYR A 532 -30.19 10.30 8.32
CA TYR A 532 -30.26 11.56 7.58
C TYR A 532 -31.30 11.54 6.46
N LYS A 533 -31.88 10.37 6.15
CA LYS A 533 -32.91 10.21 5.12
C LYS A 533 -33.94 9.17 5.55
N LYS A 534 -35.20 9.39 5.17
CA LYS A 534 -36.29 8.43 5.39
C LYS A 534 -36.34 7.38 4.31
#